data_AF-A0A4Y3NI62-F1
#
_entry.id   AF-A0A4Y3NI62-F1
#
_cell.length_a   1.000
_cell.length_b   1.000
_cell.length_c   1.000
_cell.angle_alpha   90.00
_cell.angle_beta   90.00
_cell.angle_gamma   90.00
#
_symmetry.space_group_name_H-M   'P 1'
#
loop_
_entity.id
_entity.type
_entity.pdbx_description
1 polymer ?
#
loop_
_entity_poly.entity_id
_entity_poly.type
_entity_poly.pdbx_seq_one_letter_code
_entity_poly.pdbx_strand_id
1 'polypeptide(L)'
;MRAAVVSFAFDYLNAEVAESEAAVWNQQSLGVSTGLGYEPNGISREGWGEKVEEVQRLRLTPTTYNRPNWTLKVQGHEALSTYLGI
;
A
#
# COMPACT_ATOMS: atom_id res chain seq x y z
N MET A 1 -8.38 -1.63 6.72
CA MET A 1 -6.98 -1.70 7.23
C MET A 1 -6.00 -0.98 6.32
N ARG A 2 -5.93 -1.27 5.01
CA ARG A 2 -4.95 -0.68 4.07
C ARG A 2 -4.87 0.86 4.13
N ALA A 3 -6.01 1.56 4.18
CA ALA A 3 -6.04 3.01 4.34
C ALA A 3 -5.24 3.50 5.56
N ALA A 4 -5.43 2.89 6.73
CA ALA A 4 -4.73 3.29 7.95
C ALA A 4 -3.20 3.07 7.86
N VAL A 5 -2.77 1.94 7.27
CA VAL A 5 -1.34 1.64 7.10
C VAL A 5 -0.68 2.61 6.12
N VAL A 6 -1.37 2.95 5.03
CA VAL A 6 -0.87 3.93 4.05
C VAL A 6 -0.83 5.34 4.62
N SER A 7 -1.87 5.75 5.37
CA SER A 7 -1.83 7.04 6.09
C SER A 7 -0.65 7.05 7.07
N PHE A 8 -0.39 5.96 7.78
CA PHE A 8 0.77 5.86 8.68
C PHE A 8 2.10 6.02 7.92
N ALA A 9 2.27 5.31 6.81
CA ALA A 9 3.48 5.37 6.00
C ALA A 9 3.77 6.80 5.50
N PHE A 10 2.77 7.47 4.92
CA PHE A 10 2.95 8.80 4.35
C PHE A 10 3.03 9.91 5.41
N ASP A 11 2.20 9.83 6.45
CA ASP A 11 2.05 10.96 7.39
C ASP A 11 3.03 10.88 8.57
N TYR A 12 3.61 9.72 8.85
CA TYR A 12 4.46 9.51 10.04
C TYR A 12 5.82 8.85 9.76
N LEU A 13 5.98 8.14 8.64
CA LEU A 13 7.23 7.47 8.28
C LEU A 13 7.95 8.12 7.10
N ASN A 14 7.49 9.29 6.64
CA ASN A 14 8.05 10.00 5.49
C ASN A 14 8.16 9.15 4.21
N ALA A 15 7.30 8.14 4.06
CA ALA A 15 7.33 7.29 2.88
C ALA A 15 6.91 8.09 1.63
N GLU A 16 7.65 7.92 0.54
CA GLU A 16 7.32 8.56 -0.75
C GLU A 16 6.44 7.66 -1.63
N VAL A 17 6.49 6.35 -1.38
CA VAL A 17 5.81 5.33 -2.18
C VAL A 17 5.31 4.22 -1.28
N ALA A 18 4.08 3.75 -1.55
CA ALA A 18 3.58 2.48 -1.03
C ALA A 18 3.29 1.55 -2.21
N GLU A 19 3.88 0.36 -2.21
CA GLU A 19 3.63 -0.67 -3.22
C GLU A 19 2.68 -1.75 -2.68
N SER A 20 1.96 -2.40 -3.59
CA SER A 20 1.12 -3.55 -3.30
C SER A 20 1.08 -4.45 -4.52
N GLU A 21 0.69 -5.70 -4.33
CA GLU A 21 0.44 -6.62 -5.43
C GLU A 21 -0.72 -7.56 -5.09
N ALA A 22 -1.35 -8.10 -6.12
CA ALA A 22 -2.35 -9.14 -5.98
C ALA A 22 -2.42 -9.95 -7.28
N ALA A 23 -2.74 -11.24 -7.16
CA ALA A 23 -3.08 -12.03 -8.34
C ALA A 23 -4.22 -11.36 -9.12
N VAL A 24 -4.15 -11.41 -10.46
CA VAL A 24 -5.10 -10.70 -11.35
C VAL A 24 -6.55 -11.14 -11.14
N TRP A 25 -6.79 -12.36 -10.66
CA TRP A 25 -8.13 -12.84 -10.35
C TRP A 25 -8.68 -12.29 -9.02
N ASN A 26 -7.83 -11.73 -8.15
CA ASN A 26 -8.25 -11.20 -6.84
C ASN A 26 -8.78 -9.76 -6.95
N GLN A 27 -9.93 -9.64 -7.60
CA GLN A 27 -10.59 -8.36 -7.85
C GLN A 27 -10.98 -7.62 -6.56
N GLN A 28 -11.19 -8.34 -5.45
CA GLN A 28 -11.48 -7.72 -4.15
C GLN A 28 -10.28 -6.93 -3.62
N SER A 29 -9.09 -7.51 -3.61
CA SER A 29 -7.88 -6.81 -3.16
C SER A 29 -7.51 -5.67 -4.10
N LEU A 30 -7.65 -5.88 -5.42
CA LEU A 30 -7.41 -4.86 -6.44
C LEU A 30 -8.37 -3.68 -6.27
N GLY A 31 -9.65 -3.94 -6.03
CA GLY A 31 -10.67 -2.92 -5.78
C GLY A 31 -10.37 -2.05 -4.55
N VAL A 32 -9.85 -2.64 -3.47
CA VAL A 32 -9.40 -1.87 -2.30
C VAL A 32 -8.25 -0.93 -2.66
N SER A 33 -7.29 -1.40 -3.47
CA SER A 33 -6.15 -0.56 -3.88
C SER A 33 -6.58 0.56 -4.82
N THR A 34 -7.38 0.26 -5.85
CA THR A 34 -7.87 1.29 -6.79
C THR A 34 -8.73 2.33 -6.08
N GLY A 35 -9.57 1.91 -5.11
CA GLY A 35 -10.34 2.84 -4.28
C GLY A 35 -9.48 3.83 -3.49
N LEU A 36 -8.27 3.42 -3.10
CA LEU A 36 -7.29 4.29 -2.41
C LEU A 36 -6.41 5.10 -3.37
N GLY A 37 -6.56 4.95 -4.69
CA GLY A 37 -5.79 5.69 -5.69
C GLY A 37 -4.48 5.03 -6.10
N TYR A 38 -4.29 3.75 -5.80
CA TYR A 38 -3.16 3.00 -6.35
C TYR A 38 -3.29 2.88 -7.87
N GLU A 39 -2.17 3.03 -8.56
CA GLU A 39 -2.07 2.93 -10.01
C GLU A 39 -1.31 1.64 -10.42
N PRO A 40 -1.63 1.03 -11.56
CA PRO A 40 -0.87 -0.11 -12.09
C PRO A 40 0.63 0.20 -12.25
N ASN A 41 1.47 -0.70 -11.76
CA ASN A 41 2.93 -0.60 -11.78
C ASN A 41 3.59 -1.84 -12.41
N GLY A 42 2.97 -2.38 -13.46
CA GLY A 42 3.43 -3.56 -14.18
C GLY A 42 2.76 -4.87 -13.75
N ILE A 43 3.08 -5.94 -14.48
CA ILE A 43 2.56 -7.30 -14.29
C ILE A 43 3.75 -8.26 -14.20
N SER A 44 3.69 -9.20 -13.26
CA SER A 44 4.67 -10.28 -13.06
C SER A 44 3.98 -11.65 -13.14
N ARG A 45 4.77 -12.70 -13.32
CA ARG A 45 4.35 -14.10 -13.11
C ARG A 45 5.11 -14.68 -11.94
N GLU A 46 4.39 -15.18 -10.95
CA GLU A 46 4.98 -15.59 -9.66
C GLU A 46 4.51 -16.98 -9.26
N GLY A 47 5.41 -17.74 -8.63
CA GLY A 47 5.11 -19.08 -8.11
C GLY A 47 4.40 -18.99 -6.77
N TRP A 48 3.13 -19.38 -6.71
CA TRP A 48 2.31 -19.44 -5.51
C TRP A 48 1.97 -20.90 -5.22
N GLY A 49 2.81 -21.56 -4.39
CA GLY A 49 2.74 -23.00 -4.19
C GLY A 49 3.07 -23.75 -5.49
N GLU A 50 2.18 -24.63 -5.93
CA GLU A 50 2.35 -25.43 -7.15
C GLU A 50 1.90 -24.70 -8.43
N LYS A 51 1.35 -23.48 -8.31
CA LYS A 51 0.81 -22.72 -9.44
C LYS A 51 1.66 -21.51 -9.76
N VAL A 52 1.66 -21.13 -11.04
CA VAL A 52 2.18 -19.82 -11.47
C VAL A 52 1.00 -18.91 -11.72
N GLU A 53 0.94 -17.82 -10.97
CA GLU A 53 -0.13 -16.83 -11.04
C GLU A 53 0.38 -15.56 -11.74
N GLU A 54 -0.48 -14.90 -12.51
CA GLU A 54 -0.22 -13.55 -12.99
C GLU A 54 -0.58 -12.56 -11.88
N VAL A 55 0.34 -11.64 -11.57
CA VAL A 55 0.27 -10.72 -10.44
C VAL A 55 0.31 -9.28 -10.95
N GLN A 56 -0.70 -8.50 -10.58
CA GLN A 56 -0.76 -7.07 -10.84
C GLN A 56 -0.01 -6.34 -9.73
N ARG A 57 1.04 -5.61 -10.09
CA ARG A 57 1.77 -4.71 -9.19
C ARG A 57 1.13 -3.34 -9.21
N LEU A 58 1.11 -2.66 -8.07
CA LEU A 58 0.41 -1.41 -7.84
C LEU A 58 1.29 -0.46 -7.05
N ARG A 59 1.21 0.82 -7.38
CA ARG A 59 1.99 1.88 -6.73
C ARG A 59 1.09 3.02 -6.29
N LEU A 60 1.36 3.56 -5.11
CA LEU A 60 0.68 4.73 -4.57
C LEU A 60 1.69 5.77 -4.11
N THR A 61 1.36 7.05 -4.30
CA THR A 61 2.13 8.19 -3.79
C THR A 61 1.25 9.07 -2.91
N PRO A 62 1.84 9.96 -2.09
CA PRO A 62 1.07 10.98 -1.36
C PRO A 62 0.16 11.82 -2.27
N THR A 63 0.59 12.09 -3.51
CA THR A 63 -0.16 12.87 -4.51
C THR A 63 -1.37 12.14 -5.06
N THR A 64 -1.26 10.83 -5.30
CA THR A 64 -2.35 10.02 -5.88
C THR A 64 -3.25 9.40 -4.81
N TYR A 65 -2.93 9.58 -3.52
CA TYR A 65 -3.67 8.99 -2.42
C TYR A 65 -5.04 9.62 -2.22
N ASN A 66 -6.08 8.81 -2.46
CA ASN A 66 -7.45 9.14 -2.10
C ASN A 66 -7.61 9.06 -0.58
N ARG A 67 -7.34 10.19 0.09
CA ARG A 67 -7.38 10.27 1.55
C ARG A 67 -8.79 10.03 2.08
N PRO A 68 -8.94 9.23 3.14
CA PRO A 68 -10.22 9.08 3.81
C PRO A 68 -10.66 10.39 4.48
N ASN A 69 -11.95 10.49 4.79
CA ASN A 69 -12.52 11.63 5.52
C ASN A 69 -12.24 11.63 7.04
N TRP A 70 -11.30 10.81 7.49
CA TRP A 70 -10.87 10.69 8.87
C TRP A 70 -9.35 10.83 8.95
N THR A 71 -8.86 11.30 10.09
CA THR A 71 -7.42 11.38 10.38
C THR A 71 -7.00 10.22 11.26
N LEU A 72 -5.91 9.54 10.89
CA LEU A 72 -5.36 8.47 11.69
C LEU A 72 -4.84 9.03 13.03
N LYS A 73 -5.12 8.33 14.13
CA LYS A 73 -4.47 8.59 15.42
C LYS A 73 -3.44 7.51 15.69
N VAL A 74 -2.20 7.92 15.96
CA VAL A 74 -1.07 7.02 16.20
C VAL A 74 -0.41 7.38 17.53
N GLN A 75 -0.02 6.37 18.30
CA GLN A 75 0.73 6.52 19.54
C GLN A 75 2.02 5.70 19.44
N GLY A 76 3.13 6.23 19.99
CA GLY A 76 4.42 5.55 20.02
C GLY A 76 5.25 5.59 18.73
N HIS A 77 4.78 6.31 17.68
CA HIS A 77 5.50 6.36 16.40
C HIS A 77 6.87 7.05 16.48
N GLU A 78 7.04 8.05 17.35
CA GLU A 78 8.30 8.79 17.49
C GLU A 78 9.48 7.89 17.89
N ALA A 79 9.24 6.96 18.83
CA ALA A 79 10.23 5.98 19.25
C ALA A 79 10.59 5.01 18.11
N LEU A 80 9.61 4.66 17.27
CA LEU A 80 9.84 3.84 16.07
C LEU A 80 10.64 4.62 15.01
N SER A 81 10.27 5.86 14.69
CA SER A 81 10.99 6.70 13.72
C SER A 81 12.44 6.89 14.16
N THR A 82 12.67 7.14 15.45
CA THR A 82 14.02 7.20 16.05
C THR A 82 14.80 5.90 15.85
N TYR A 83 14.16 4.75 16.11
CA TYR A 83 14.77 3.43 15.92
C TYR A 83 15.12 3.16 14.45
N LEU A 84 14.27 3.59 13.52
CA LEU A 84 14.46 3.44 12.08
C LEU A 84 15.42 4.49 11.48
N GLY A 85 15.74 5.56 12.23
CA GLY A 85 16.61 6.65 11.77
C GLY A 85 15.95 7.58 10.74
N ILE A 86 14.63 7.75 10.82
CA ILE A 86 13.81 8.59 9.92
C ILE A 86 13.06 9.70 10.66
#